data_AF-A0A2A5T022-F1
#
_entry.id   AF-A0A2A5T022-F1
#
_cell.length_a   1.000
_cell.length_b   1.000
_cell.length_c   1.000
_cell.angle_alpha   90.00
_cell.angle_beta   90.00
_cell.angle_gamma   90.00
#
_symmetry.space_group_name_H-M   'P 1'
#
loop_
_entity.id
_entity.type
_entity.pdbx_description
1 polymer ?
#
loop_
_entity_poly.entity_id
_entity_poly.type
_entity_poly.pdbx_seq_one_letter_code
_entity_poly.pdbx_strand_id
1 'polypeptide(L)'
;MVPAAILARELDLHHVDTVCISSYDHDQQHDMNIIKKAEGDGEGFIVVDDLVDTGGTAKVIREMYPKAKFVTVCAKPLGKHLVDDYVVDVIQDCWIEQPWDMAVVFVEPIARC
;
A
#
# COMPACT_ATOMS: atom_id res chain seq x y z
N MET A 1 -2.23 3.55 -5.04
CA MET A 1 -2.73 4.63 -5.93
C MET A 1 -4.01 5.29 -5.41
N VAL A 2 -5.10 4.56 -5.12
CA VAL A 2 -6.40 5.17 -4.73
C VAL A 2 -6.34 5.97 -3.41
N PRO A 3 -5.73 5.46 -2.31
CA PRO A 3 -5.67 6.23 -1.06
C PRO A 3 -4.93 7.56 -1.20
N ALA A 4 -3.84 7.59 -1.97
CA ALA A 4 -3.08 8.81 -2.25
C ALA A 4 -3.93 9.86 -2.99
N ALA A 5 -4.76 9.45 -3.95
CA ALA A 5 -5.64 10.36 -4.68
C ALA A 5 -6.73 10.96 -3.78
N ILE A 6 -7.28 10.18 -2.85
CA ILE A 6 -8.25 10.66 -1.85
C ILE A 6 -7.57 11.69 -0.94
N LEU A 7 -6.39 11.37 -0.39
CA LEU A 7 -5.63 12.31 0.45
C LEU A 7 -5.27 13.59 -0.30
N ALA A 8 -4.85 13.48 -1.57
CA ALA A 8 -4.54 14.63 -2.41
C ALA A 8 -5.75 15.57 -2.55
N ARG A 9 -6.96 15.00 -2.73
CA ARG A 9 -8.21 15.77 -2.78
C ARG A 9 -8.55 16.42 -1.44
N GLU A 10 -8.46 15.70 -0.33
CA GLU A 10 -8.83 16.23 1.00
C GLU A 10 -7.86 17.29 1.52
N LEU A 11 -6.58 17.16 1.18
CA LEU A 11 -5.50 18.05 1.63
C LEU A 11 -5.15 19.15 0.61
N ASP A 12 -5.88 19.22 -0.51
CA ASP A 12 -5.63 20.14 -1.63
C ASP A 12 -4.16 20.08 -2.14
N LEU A 13 -3.63 18.86 -2.27
CA LEU A 13 -2.28 18.60 -2.78
C LEU A 13 -2.34 18.31 -4.27
N HIS A 14 -1.71 19.17 -5.08
CA HIS A 14 -1.69 19.00 -6.54
C HIS A 14 -0.42 18.32 -7.02
N HIS A 15 0.62 18.27 -6.19
CA HIS A 15 1.85 17.57 -6.47
C HIS A 15 1.76 16.12 -5.95
N VAL A 16 1.52 15.18 -6.87
CA VAL A 16 1.44 13.75 -6.58
C VAL A 16 2.43 13.03 -7.49
N ASP A 17 3.32 12.27 -6.89
CA ASP A 17 4.28 11.42 -7.60
C ASP A 17 4.21 9.96 -7.11
N THR A 18 4.93 9.06 -7.78
CA THR A 18 4.85 7.61 -7.55
C THR A 18 6.19 6.95 -7.25
N VAL A 19 6.13 5.83 -6.54
CA VAL A 19 7.22 4.85 -6.47
C VAL A 19 6.63 3.49 -6.83
N CYS A 20 7.29 2.78 -7.74
CA CYS A 20 6.80 1.52 -8.29
C CYS A 20 7.82 0.43 -8.00
N ILE A 21 7.44 -0.54 -7.17
CA ILE A 21 8.25 -1.68 -6.78
C ILE A 21 7.52 -2.93 -7.25
N SER A 22 8.21 -3.84 -7.94
CA SER A 22 7.70 -5.17 -8.28
C SER A 22 8.43 -6.24 -7.47
N SER A 23 7.68 -7.12 -6.83
CA SER A 23 8.21 -8.37 -6.26
C SER A 23 8.09 -9.49 -7.30
N TYR A 24 9.19 -10.17 -7.63
CA TYR A 24 9.15 -11.39 -8.44
C TYR A 24 9.20 -12.63 -7.53
N ASP A 25 8.24 -13.54 -7.70
CA ASP A 25 8.27 -14.88 -7.10
C ASP A 25 8.85 -15.87 -8.13
N HIS A 26 10.19 -15.99 -8.17
CA HIS A 26 10.87 -17.11 -8.81
C HIS A 26 11.84 -17.72 -7.80
N ASP A 27 11.34 -18.59 -6.93
CA ASP A 27 12.08 -19.48 -6.01
C ASP A 27 13.16 -18.86 -5.11
N GLN A 28 13.37 -17.55 -5.16
CA GLN A 28 14.31 -16.75 -4.38
C GLN A 28 13.62 -15.45 -3.96
N GLN A 29 13.04 -15.48 -2.77
CA GLN A 29 12.12 -14.51 -2.17
C GLN A 29 12.72 -13.12 -1.85
N HIS A 30 13.76 -12.67 -2.58
CA HIS A 30 14.63 -11.58 -2.10
C HIS A 30 14.83 -10.37 -3.01
N ASP A 31 14.55 -10.43 -4.32
CA ASP A 31 14.85 -9.30 -5.21
C ASP A 31 13.59 -8.48 -5.52
N MET A 32 13.31 -7.48 -4.66
CA MET A 32 12.39 -6.40 -4.99
C MET A 32 13.02 -5.49 -6.04
N ASN A 33 12.40 -5.39 -7.21
CA ASN A 33 12.88 -4.56 -8.30
C ASN A 33 12.18 -3.19 -8.29
N ILE A 34 12.97 -2.12 -8.19
CA ILE A 34 12.47 -0.74 -8.26
C ILE A 34 12.32 -0.37 -9.74
N ILE A 35 11.08 -0.29 -10.21
CA ILE A 35 10.75 0.08 -11.60
C ILE A 35 10.85 1.59 -11.78
N LYS A 36 10.35 2.35 -10.81
CA LYS A 36 10.35 3.81 -10.84
C LYS A 36 10.46 4.37 -9.42
N LYS A 37 11.25 5.42 -9.26
CA LYS A 37 11.47 6.12 -8.00
C LYS A 37 11.16 7.62 -8.16
N ALA A 38 10.54 8.23 -7.17
CA ALA A 38 10.48 9.69 -7.02
C ALA A 38 11.82 10.21 -6.49
N GLU A 39 12.16 11.47 -6.78
CA GLU A 39 13.42 12.05 -6.33
C GLU A 39 13.40 12.40 -4.83
N GLY A 40 14.60 12.57 -4.24
CA GLY A 40 14.76 12.99 -2.84
C GLY A 40 14.76 11.84 -1.82
N ASP A 41 14.75 12.24 -0.53
CA ASP A 41 14.77 11.36 0.65
C ASP A 41 13.41 11.35 1.40
N GLY A 42 12.39 11.95 0.79
CA GLY A 42 11.03 12.02 1.33
C GLY A 42 10.76 13.21 2.26
N GLU A 43 11.71 14.11 2.50
CA GLU A 43 11.47 15.28 3.34
C GLU A 43 10.30 16.14 2.82
N GLY A 44 9.29 16.36 3.67
CA GLY A 44 8.09 17.11 3.31
C GLY A 44 7.05 16.32 2.49
N PHE A 45 7.28 15.03 2.23
CA PHE A 45 6.36 14.15 1.51
C PHE A 45 5.63 13.19 2.45
N ILE A 46 4.39 12.87 2.06
CA ILE A 46 3.61 11.77 2.61
C ILE A 46 3.71 10.62 1.61
N VAL A 47 4.28 9.49 2.04
CA VAL A 47 4.23 8.24 1.27
C VAL A 47 3.03 7.45 1.74
N VAL A 48 2.24 6.94 0.81
CA VAL A 48 0.95 6.32 1.09
C VAL A 48 0.86 4.96 0.42
N ASP A 49 0.49 3.94 1.20
CA ASP A 49 0.08 2.64 0.67
C ASP A 49 -1.30 2.24 1.18
N ASP A 50 -1.93 1.24 0.58
CA ASP A 50 -3.24 0.74 1.04
C ASP A 50 -3.10 -0.15 2.29
N LEU A 51 -2.10 -1.04 2.31
CA LEU A 51 -1.89 -2.02 3.36
C LEU A 51 -0.40 -2.22 3.63
N VAL A 52 -0.03 -2.30 4.91
CA VAL A 52 1.22 -2.95 5.31
C VAL A 52 0.93 -4.37 5.83
N ASP A 53 1.40 -5.39 5.10
CA ASP A 53 1.25 -6.80 5.46
C ASP A 53 2.46 -7.32 6.28
N THR A 54 3.36 -8.08 5.64
CA THR A 54 4.59 -8.60 6.28
C THR A 54 5.67 -7.54 6.44
N GLY A 55 5.53 -6.41 5.75
CA GLY A 55 6.44 -5.27 5.83
C GLY A 55 7.60 -5.28 4.84
N GLY A 56 7.66 -6.22 3.89
CA GLY A 56 8.71 -6.26 2.85
C GLY A 56 8.82 -4.92 2.09
N THR A 57 7.74 -4.52 1.42
CA THR A 57 7.66 -3.24 0.69
C THR A 57 7.96 -2.04 1.59
N ALA A 58 7.41 -2.05 2.82
CA ALA A 58 7.61 -0.97 3.79
C ALA A 58 9.09 -0.74 4.14
N LYS A 59 9.89 -1.80 4.29
CA LYS A 59 11.33 -1.68 4.54
C LYS A 59 12.05 -0.98 3.40
N VAL A 60 11.78 -1.38 2.16
CA VAL A 60 12.38 -0.75 0.97
C VAL A 60 11.96 0.71 0.85
N ILE A 61 10.69 1.03 1.13
CA ILE A 61 10.20 2.42 1.19
C ILE A 61 10.94 3.24 2.25
N ARG A 62 11.17 2.69 3.44
CA ARG A 62 11.90 3.38 4.52
C ARG A 62 13.38 3.61 4.20
N GLU A 63 14.01 2.68 3.50
CA GLU A 63 15.38 2.85 3.01
C GLU A 63 15.45 3.95 1.94
N MET A 64 14.47 4.01 1.04
CA MET A 64 14.44 5.01 -0.04
C MET A 64 14.06 6.42 0.42
N TYR A 65 13.13 6.53 1.37
CA TYR A 65 12.55 7.79 1.83
C TYR A 65 12.54 7.88 3.36
N PRO A 66 13.72 7.93 4.00
CA PRO A 66 13.84 7.87 5.46
C PRO A 66 13.19 9.06 6.18
N LYS A 67 12.93 10.18 5.49
CA LYS A 67 12.32 11.37 6.07
C LYS A 67 10.85 11.56 5.73
N ALA A 68 10.26 10.69 4.90
CA ALA A 68 8.84 10.76 4.58
C ALA A 68 7.98 10.31 5.76
N LYS A 69 6.80 10.92 5.89
CA LYS A 69 5.72 10.39 6.73
C LYS A 69 5.07 9.25 5.95
N PHE A 70 5.30 8.01 6.38
CA PHE A 70 4.78 6.82 5.71
C PHE A 70 3.49 6.34 6.39
N VAL A 71 2.38 6.35 5.67
CA VAL A 71 1.05 6.02 6.20
C VAL A 71 0.34 4.96 5.35
N THR A 72 -0.52 4.16 5.99
CA THR A 72 -1.36 3.18 5.28
C THR A 72 -2.82 3.24 5.72
N VAL A 73 -3.73 2.68 4.94
CA VAL A 73 -5.14 2.55 5.37
C VAL A 73 -5.27 1.43 6.39
N CYS A 74 -4.72 0.25 6.07
CA CYS A 74 -4.74 -0.94 6.90
C CYS A 74 -3.33 -1.31 7.36
N ALA A 75 -3.21 -1.90 8.55
CA ALA A 75 -1.96 -2.48 9.03
C ALA A 75 -2.17 -3.83 9.69
N LYS A 76 -1.32 -4.80 9.35
CA LYS A 76 -1.23 -6.10 10.02
C LYS A 76 -0.10 -6.12 11.07
N PRO A 77 -0.18 -6.98 12.11
CA PRO A 77 0.78 -6.98 13.21
C PRO A 77 2.25 -7.04 12.80
N LEU A 78 2.59 -7.84 11.79
CA LEU A 78 3.99 -8.00 11.37
C LEU A 78 4.55 -6.74 10.71
N GLY A 79 3.74 -5.98 9.98
CA GLY A 79 4.17 -4.79 9.26
C GLY A 79 3.93 -3.46 9.99
N LYS A 80 3.01 -3.45 10.97
CA LYS A 80 2.53 -2.25 11.66
C LYS A 80 3.62 -1.35 12.25
N HIS A 81 4.72 -1.92 12.74
CA HIS A 81 5.83 -1.16 13.32
C HIS A 81 6.67 -0.37 12.29
N LEU A 82 6.45 -0.59 11.00
CA LEU A 82 7.20 0.05 9.91
C LEU A 82 6.51 1.29 9.36
N VAL A 83 5.26 1.55 9.71
CA VAL A 83 4.49 2.74 9.28
C VAL A 83 4.43 3.77 10.40
N ASP A 84 4.34 5.05 10.05
CA ASP A 84 4.24 6.14 11.03
C ASP A 84 2.80 6.37 11.50
N ASP A 85 1.81 5.95 10.71
CA ASP A 85 0.39 6.02 11.04
C ASP A 85 -0.44 5.08 10.17
N TYR A 86 -1.60 4.65 10.66
CA TYR A 86 -2.58 3.85 9.92
C TYR A 86 -3.97 3.95 10.56
N VAL A 87 -5.01 3.57 9.83
CA VAL A 87 -6.40 3.74 10.29
C VAL A 87 -6.99 2.47 10.91
N VAL A 88 -6.83 1.32 10.25
CA VAL A 88 -7.52 0.08 10.63
C VAL A 88 -6.52 -1.03 10.95
N ASP A 89 -6.64 -1.59 12.16
CA ASP A 89 -5.97 -2.83 12.55
C ASP A 89 -6.64 -4.03 11.87
N VAL A 90 -5.82 -4.89 11.25
CA VAL A 90 -6.29 -6.13 10.62
C VAL A 90 -5.45 -7.29 11.15
N ILE A 91 -6.08 -8.41 11.50
CA ILE A 91 -5.35 -9.61 11.95
C ILE A 91 -4.47 -10.18 10.82
N GLN A 92 -3.35 -10.80 11.18
CA GLN A 92 -2.34 -11.22 10.20
C GLN A 92 -2.90 -12.18 9.12
N ASP A 93 -3.71 -13.15 9.54
CA ASP A 93 -4.26 -14.19 8.66
C ASP A 93 -5.52 -13.73 7.90
N CYS A 94 -5.97 -12.49 8.09
CA CYS A 94 -7.10 -11.96 7.35
C CYS A 94 -6.68 -11.59 5.93
N TRP A 95 -7.42 -12.10 4.96
CA TRP A 95 -7.39 -11.65 3.58
C TRP A 95 -8.26 -10.41 3.42
N ILE A 96 -7.71 -9.34 2.85
CA ILE A 96 -8.42 -8.10 2.55
C ILE A 96 -8.70 -8.07 1.05
N GLU A 97 -9.97 -8.05 0.66
CA GLU A 97 -10.37 -7.77 -0.72
C GLU A 97 -10.51 -6.25 -0.89
N GLN A 98 -9.69 -5.65 -1.75
CA GLN A 98 -9.75 -4.22 -2.00
C GLN A 98 -10.84 -3.89 -3.05
N PRO A 99 -11.45 -2.69 -2.98
CA PRO A 99 -12.53 -2.33 -3.90
C PRO A 99 -12.16 -2.38 -5.39
N TRP A 100 -10.90 -2.14 -5.75
CA TRP A 100 -10.42 -2.16 -7.13
C TRP A 100 -10.15 -3.57 -7.67
N ASP A 101 -10.12 -4.59 -6.81
CA ASP A 101 -10.04 -6.00 -7.21
C ASP A 101 -11.43 -6.64 -7.35
N MET A 102 -12.49 -5.90 -7.00
CA MET A 102 -13.88 -6.34 -7.03
C MET A 102 -14.66 -5.63 -8.14
N ALA A 103 -15.74 -6.28 -8.60
CA ALA A 103 -16.69 -5.69 -9.53
C ALA A 103 -18.12 -6.19 -9.25
N VAL A 104 -19.11 -5.38 -9.61
CA VAL A 104 -20.52 -5.81 -9.56
C VAL A 104 -20.75 -6.79 -10.71
N VAL A 105 -21.03 -8.05 -10.36
CA VAL A 105 -21.31 -9.12 -11.32
C VAL A 105 -22.60 -9.84 -10.94
N PHE A 106 -23.21 -10.53 -11.90
CA PHE A 106 -24.36 -11.37 -11.64
C PHE A 106 -23.96 -12.55 -10.73
N VAL A 107 -24.76 -12.78 -9.69
CA VAL A 107 -24.68 -13.97 -8.84
C VAL A 107 -25.97 -14.76 -9.01
N GLU A 108 -25.85 -16.03 -9.35
CA GLU A 108 -27.00 -16.90 -9.58
C GLU A 108 -27.91 -16.99 -8.33
N PRO A 109 -29.24 -17.10 -8.52
CA PRO A 109 -30.15 -17.38 -7.41
C PRO A 109 -29.77 -18.67 -6.68
N ILE A 110 -29.93 -18.65 -5.35
CA ILE A 110 -29.62 -19.81 -4.48
C ILE A 110 -30.47 -21.04 -4.86
N ALA A 111 -31.72 -20.84 -5.31
CA ALA A 111 -32.59 -21.89 -5.82
C ALA A 111 -33.09 -21.54 -7.23
N ARG A 112 -33.07 -22.52 -8.12
CA ARG A 112 -33.65 -22.41 -9.48
C ARG A 112 -35.08 -22.93 -9.45
N CYS A 113 -36.01 -22.20 -10.07
CA CYS A 113 -37.38 -22.66 -10.30
C CYS A 113 -37.43 -23.74 -11.38
#